data_AF-A0A200I3A1-F1
#
_entry.id   AF-A0A200I3A1-F1
#
_cell.length_a   1.000
_cell.length_b   1.000
_cell.length_c   1.000
_cell.angle_alpha   90.00
_cell.angle_beta   90.00
_cell.angle_gamma   90.00
#
_symmetry.space_group_name_H-M   'P 1'
#
loop_
_entity.id
_entity.type
_entity.pdbx_description
1 polymer ?
#
loop_
_entity_poly.entity_id
_entity_poly.type
_entity_poly.pdbx_seq_one_letter_code
_entity_poly.pdbx_strand_id
1 'polypeptide(L)' 'MKAQVLPEIVFIEGQDFNRQEIENIDIHFRLEKLVENTVLMTEVYQEFKRKQEALLF' A
#
# COMPACT_ATOMS: atom_id res chain seq x y z
N MET A 1 -12.19 -9.52 -9.12
CA MET A 1 -10.71 -9.54 -9.26
C MET A 1 -10.14 -10.30 -8.07
N LYS A 2 -9.12 -11.15 -8.24
CA LYS A 2 -8.40 -11.78 -7.12
C LYS A 2 -7.26 -10.85 -6.71
N ALA A 3 -7.53 -9.95 -5.77
CA ALA A 3 -6.53 -9.01 -5.24
C ALA A 3 -6.38 -9.23 -3.73
N GLN A 4 -5.17 -9.02 -3.22
CA GLN A 4 -4.98 -8.87 -1.78
C GLN A 4 -5.48 -7.49 -1.37
N VAL A 5 -6.29 -7.46 -0.32
CA VAL A 5 -6.77 -6.22 0.28
C VAL A 5 -5.85 -5.88 1.44
N LEU A 6 -5.27 -4.70 1.39
CA LEU A 6 -4.50 -4.14 2.50
C LEU A 6 -5.47 -3.50 3.50
N PRO A 7 -5.22 -3.63 4.81
CA PRO A 7 -6.05 -3.01 5.83
C PRO A 7 -5.87 -1.49 5.90
N GLU A 8 -4.75 -0.97 5.41
CA GLU A 8 -4.44 0.45 5.45
C GLU A 8 -5.15 1.23 4.36
N ILE A 9 -5.79 2.33 4.77
CA ILE A 9 -6.49 3.25 3.90
C ILE A 9 -6.14 4.69 4.27
N VAL A 10 -5.89 5.51 3.26
CA VAL A 10 -5.70 6.95 3.43
C VAL A 10 -6.96 7.66 2.96
N PHE A 11 -7.72 8.15 3.94
CA PHE A 11 -8.89 8.99 3.70
C PHE A 11 -8.46 10.46 3.64
N ILE A 12 -8.92 11.16 2.61
CA ILE A 12 -8.59 12.56 2.30
C ILE A 12 -9.90 13.31 2.11
N GLU A 13 -10.05 14.46 2.77
CA GLU A 13 -11.23 15.30 2.69
C GLU A 13 -11.02 16.45 1.72
N GLY A 14 -12.11 17.08 1.26
CA GLY A 14 -12.04 18.20 0.31
C GLY A 14 -11.22 19.40 0.83
N GLN A 15 -11.14 19.58 2.15
CA GLN A 15 -10.36 20.64 2.79
C GLN A 15 -8.84 20.42 2.70
N ASP A 16 -8.40 19.18 2.47
CA ASP A 16 -6.98 18.84 2.35
C ASP A 16 -6.42 19.17 0.96
N PHE A 17 -7.29 19.58 0.03
CA PHE A 17 -6.94 19.96 -1.32
C PHE A 17 -6.95 21.48 -1.52
N ASN A 18 -5.93 22.00 -2.19
CA ASN A 18 -5.91 23.34 -2.74
C ASN A 18 -5.50 23.26 -4.21
N ARG A 19 -6.30 23.85 -5.12
CA ARG A 19 -6.01 23.85 -6.57
C ARG A 19 -5.66 22.46 -7.16
N GLN A 20 -6.34 21.42 -6.67
CA GLN A 20 -6.12 20.01 -7.08
C GLN A 20 -4.81 19.39 -6.57
N GLU A 21 -4.12 20.03 -5.64
CA GLU A 21 -2.95 19.50 -4.94
C GLU A 21 -3.30 19.18 -3.49
N ILE A 22 -2.73 18.09 -2.96
CA ILE A 22 -2.82 17.77 -1.53
C ILE A 22 -1.82 18.67 -0.81
N GLU A 23 -2.29 19.56 0.06
CA GLU A 23 -1.39 20.44 0.84
C GLU A 23 -1.11 19.89 2.25
N ASN A 24 -1.98 18.99 2.75
CA ASN A 24 -1.84 18.44 4.08
C ASN A 24 -0.65 17.46 4.16
N ILE A 25 0.38 17.86 4.92
CA ILE A 25 1.63 17.10 5.12
C ILE A 25 1.38 15.74 5.78
N ASP A 26 0.40 15.63 6.69
CA ASP A 26 0.06 14.35 7.33
C ASP A 26 -0.44 13.32 6.31
N ILE A 27 -1.20 13.77 5.31
CA ILE A 27 -1.69 12.91 4.23
C ILE A 27 -0.54 12.41 3.37
N HIS A 28 0.44 13.27 3.05
CA HIS A 28 1.64 12.85 2.33
C HIS A 28 2.39 11.75 3.09
N PHE A 29 2.59 11.93 4.39
CA PHE A 29 3.24 10.91 5.24
C PHE A 29 2.47 9.59 5.24
N ARG A 30 1.14 9.64 5.37
CA ARG A 30 0.28 8.46 5.33
C ARG A 30 0.31 7.76 3.96
N LEU A 31 0.39 8.52 2.87
CA LEU A 31 0.53 7.97 1.52
C LEU A 31 1.89 7.30 1.33
N GLU A 32 2.98 7.90 1.79
CA GLU A 32 4.32 7.29 1.77
C GLU A 32 4.31 5.95 2.52
N LYS A 33 3.72 5.91 3.72
CA LYS A 33 3.61 4.68 4.50
C LYS A 33 2.78 3.61 3.80
N LEU A 34 1.65 4.00 3.19
CA LEU A 34 0.81 3.07 2.42
C LEU A 34 1.59 2.46 1.25
N VAL A 35 2.38 3.27 0.53
CA VAL A 35 3.23 2.80 -0.56
C VAL A 35 4.29 1.83 -0.05
N GLU A 36 5.01 2.19 1.01
CA GLU A 36 6.03 1.35 1.63
C GLU A 36 5.47 -0.03 2.01
N ASN A 37 4.33 -0.06 2.69
CA ASN A 37 3.70 -1.29 3.13
C ASN A 37 3.15 -2.13 1.96
N THR A 38 2.67 -1.49 0.90
CA THR A 38 2.21 -2.17 -0.32
C THR A 38 3.37 -2.88 -1.02
N VAL A 39 4.51 -2.20 -1.16
CA VAL A 39 5.71 -2.79 -1.76
C VAL A 39 6.21 -3.96 -0.91
N LEU A 40 6.33 -3.77 0.40
CA LEU A 40 6.76 -4.81 1.32
C LEU A 40 5.84 -6.04 1.25
N MET A 41 4.52 -5.86 1.27
CA MET A 41 3.58 -6.99 1.17
C MET A 41 3.68 -7.74 -0.15
N THR A 42 3.96 -7.00 -1.24
CA THR A 42 4.17 -7.62 -2.55
C THR A 42 5.42 -8.51 -2.53
N GLU A 43 6.53 -8.03 -1.98
CA GLU A 43 7.77 -8.80 -1.86
C GLU A 43 7.59 -10.03 -0.97
N VAL A 44 7.01 -9.86 0.21
CA VAL A 44 6.73 -10.96 1.15
C VAL A 44 5.84 -12.02 0.51
N TYR A 45 4.79 -11.61 -0.21
CA TYR A 45 3.91 -12.53 -0.90
C TYR A 45 4.62 -13.30 -2.02
N GLN A 46 5.46 -12.62 -2.81
CA GLN A 46 6.25 -13.28 -3.85
C GLN A 46 7.21 -14.32 -3.27
N GLU A 47 7.94 -13.98 -2.21
CA GLU A 47 8.87 -14.89 -1.54
C GLU A 47 8.13 -16.08 -0.91
N PHE A 48 6.98 -15.84 -0.28
CA PHE A 48 6.15 -16.90 0.27
C PHE A 48 5.68 -17.86 -0.82
N LYS A 49 5.24 -17.34 -1.97
CA LYS A 49 4.82 -18.15 -3.11
C LYS A 49 5.97 -19.01 -3.66
N ARG A 50 7.18 -18.45 -3.80
CA ARG A 50 8.38 -19.20 -4.22
C ARG A 50 8.73 -20.31 -3.24
N LYS A 51 8.67 -20.04 -1.93
CA LYS A 51 8.91 -21.05 -0.90
C LYS A 51 7.89 -22.17 -0.93
N GLN A 52 6.61 -21.86 -1.13
CA GLN A 52 5.58 -22.89 -1.30
C GLN A 52 5.85 -23.76 -2.52
N GLU A 53 6.18 -23.15 -3.66
CA GLU A 53 6.50 -23.88 -4.89
C GLU A 53 7.72 -24.79 -4.68
N ALA A 54 8.77 -24.33 -4.00
CA ALA A 54 9.95 -25.13 -3.69
C ALA A 54 9.74 -26.25 -2.65
N LEU A 55 8.70 -26.16 -1.81
CA LEU A 55 8.30 -27.21 -0.85
C LEU A 55 7.42 -28.29 -1.50
N LEU A 56 6.82 -28.00 -2.65
CA LEU A 56 5.91 -28.87 -3.40
C LEU A 56 6.61 -29.69 -4.50
N PHE A 57 7.91 -29.48 -4.71
CA PHE A 57 8.79 -30.23 -5.62
C PHE A 57 10.05 -30.70 -4.90
#